data_AF-A0A1A9Z933-F1
#
_entry.id   AF-A0A1A9Z933-F1
#
_cell.length_a   1.000
_cell.length_b   1.000
_cell.length_c   1.000
_cell.angle_alpha   90.00
_cell.angle_beta   90.00
_cell.angle_gamma   90.00
#
_symmetry.space_group_name_H-M   'P 1'
#
loop_
_entity.id
_entity.type
_entity.pdbx_description
1 polymer ?
#
loop_
_entity_poly.entity_id
_entity_poly.type
_entity_poly.pdbx_seq_one_letter_code
_entity_poly.pdbx_strand_id
1 'polypeptide(L)'
;MKVIIVLAVLFAVASARPDVETVRQDSFVQPDGFKFGVETSDGSKHDAEGQLKALDKDHVGIAVHGSYQFVDKDGHAYVVNYVADENGYRAQDLYEICGIIEDEMDSKLVLKQTYLLRPSPTRVKSRDFMAKYDDLE
;
A
#
# COMPACT_ATOMS: atom_id res chain seq x y z
N MET A 1 -16.88 -15.34 -40.85
CA MET A 1 -17.88 -14.65 -40.02
C MET A 1 -17.85 -15.10 -38.55
N LYS A 2 -17.98 -16.40 -38.24
CA LYS A 2 -17.96 -16.91 -36.84
C LYS A 2 -16.63 -16.67 -36.10
N VAL A 3 -15.50 -16.87 -36.78
CA VAL A 3 -14.16 -16.70 -36.18
C VAL A 3 -13.85 -15.24 -35.83
N ILE A 4 -14.32 -14.29 -36.64
CA ILE A 4 -14.12 -12.85 -36.40
C ILE A 4 -14.89 -12.41 -35.15
N ILE A 5 -16.11 -12.93 -34.95
CA ILE A 5 -16.92 -12.64 -33.76
C ILE A 5 -16.24 -13.21 -32.51
N VAL A 6 -15.71 -14.43 -32.56
CA VAL A 6 -14.99 -15.05 -31.43
C VAL A 6 -13.72 -14.26 -31.10
N LEU A 7 -12.96 -13.83 -32.10
CA LEU A 7 -11.75 -13.02 -31.91
C LEU A 7 -12.10 -11.64 -31.29
N ALA A 8 -13.16 -11.00 -31.77
CA ALA A 8 -13.61 -9.71 -31.25
C ALA A 8 -14.09 -9.78 -29.79
N VAL A 9 -14.77 -10.87 -29.40
CA VAL A 9 -15.18 -11.09 -28.01
C VAL A 9 -13.97 -11.36 -27.11
N LEU A 10 -13.01 -12.19 -27.56
CA LEU A 10 -11.77 -12.42 -26.82
C LEU A 10 -10.96 -11.14 -26.62
N PHE A 11 -10.91 -10.27 -27.63
CA PHE A 11 -10.22 -8.99 -27.54
C PHE A 11 -10.94 -8.02 -26.59
N ALA A 12 -12.27 -7.98 -26.62
CA ALA A 12 -13.07 -7.17 -25.69
C ALA A 12 -12.89 -7.62 -24.23
N VAL A 13 -12.86 -8.93 -23.97
CA VAL A 13 -12.60 -9.48 -22.62
C VAL A 13 -11.17 -9.20 -22.18
N ALA A 14 -10.18 -9.32 -23.07
CA ALA A 14 -8.79 -9.02 -22.75
C ALA A 14 -8.54 -7.53 -22.44
N SER A 15 -9.33 -6.63 -23.04
CA SER A 15 -9.21 -5.18 -22.85
C SER A 15 -10.00 -4.65 -21.64
N ALA A 16 -10.85 -5.47 -21.01
CA ALA A 16 -11.62 -5.07 -19.84
C ALA A 16 -10.74 -5.17 -18.59
N ARG A 17 -9.93 -4.14 -18.34
CA ARG A 17 -9.35 -3.91 -17.01
C ARG A 17 -10.35 -3.09 -16.18
N PRO A 18 -10.59 -3.42 -14.90
CA PRO A 18 -11.38 -2.56 -14.03
C PRO A 18 -10.67 -1.20 -13.91
N ASP A 19 -11.40 -0.11 -14.13
CA ASP A 19 -10.90 1.24 -13.89
C ASP A 19 -10.69 1.43 -12.39
N VAL A 20 -9.47 1.83 -12.03
CA VAL A 20 -9.05 2.03 -10.65
C VAL A 20 -8.94 3.54 -10.42
N GLU A 21 -9.75 4.06 -9.51
CA GLU A 21 -9.86 5.50 -9.24
C GLU A 21 -9.20 5.86 -7.90
N THR A 22 -8.56 7.03 -7.85
CA THR A 22 -8.03 7.58 -6.59
C THR A 22 -9.18 8.14 -5.75
N VAL A 23 -9.44 7.50 -4.61
CA VAL A 23 -10.50 7.87 -3.66
C VAL A 23 -10.05 9.02 -2.77
N ARG A 24 -8.78 9.00 -2.36
CA ARG A 24 -8.20 10.03 -1.49
C ARG A 24 -6.78 10.32 -1.92
N GLN A 25 -6.43 11.60 -1.92
CA GLN A 25 -5.08 12.05 -2.12
C GLN A 25 -4.81 13.26 -1.22
N ASP A 26 -3.87 13.09 -0.31
CA ASP A 26 -3.37 14.13 0.57
C ASP A 26 -1.89 14.38 0.29
N SER A 27 -1.52 15.65 0.21
CA SER A 27 -0.13 16.06 0.07
C SER A 27 0.10 17.30 0.90
N PHE A 28 1.00 17.19 1.87
CA PHE A 28 1.40 18.28 2.73
C PHE A 28 2.93 18.38 2.68
N VAL A 29 3.42 19.59 2.40
CA VAL A 29 4.86 19.84 2.26
C VAL A 29 5.23 20.98 3.18
N GLN A 30 6.23 20.75 4.01
CA GLN A 30 6.76 21.72 4.96
C GLN A 30 8.25 21.94 4.69
N PRO A 31 8.82 23.04 5.21
CA PRO A 31 10.26 23.29 5.08
C PRO A 31 11.13 22.21 5.73
N ASP A 32 10.60 21.55 6.77
CA ASP A 32 11.27 20.55 7.60
C ASP A 32 10.83 19.10 7.30
N GLY A 33 9.91 18.89 6.37
CA GLY A 33 9.40 17.56 6.05
C GLY A 33 8.27 17.54 5.03
N PHE A 34 7.72 16.36 4.79
CA PHE A 34 6.54 16.17 3.95
C PHE A 34 5.68 15.05 4.49
N LYS A 35 4.39 15.10 4.14
CA LYS A 35 3.45 14.01 4.36
C LYS A 35 2.63 13.79 3.10
N PHE A 36 2.51 12.53 2.70
CA PHE A 36 1.76 12.11 1.53
C PHE A 36 0.86 10.93 1.92
N GLY A 37 -0.35 10.91 1.37
CA GLY A 37 -1.31 9.83 1.55
C GLY A 37 -2.11 9.63 0.27
N VAL A 38 -2.20 8.41 -0.21
CA VAL A 38 -3.04 8.04 -1.36
C VAL A 38 -3.86 6.80 -1.04
N GLU A 39 -5.13 6.81 -1.42
CA GLU A 39 -6.03 5.68 -1.32
C GLU A 39 -6.76 5.51 -2.64
N THR A 40 -6.87 4.26 -3.05
CA THR A 40 -7.35 3.87 -4.36
C THR A 40 -8.56 2.94 -4.21
N SER A 41 -9.48 2.94 -5.18
CA SER A 41 -10.75 2.22 -5.12
C SER A 41 -10.62 0.70 -5.08
N ASP A 42 -9.44 0.18 -5.41
CA ASP A 42 -9.05 -1.23 -5.29
C ASP A 42 -8.72 -1.65 -3.85
N GLY A 43 -8.71 -0.71 -2.89
CA GLY A 43 -8.34 -0.95 -1.49
C GLY A 43 -6.85 -0.76 -1.21
N SER A 44 -6.05 -0.36 -2.21
CA SER A 44 -4.65 -0.01 -2.03
C SER A 44 -4.51 1.34 -1.36
N LYS A 45 -3.65 1.42 -0.34
CA LYS A 45 -3.36 2.66 0.40
C LYS A 45 -1.87 2.85 0.55
N HIS A 46 -1.40 4.09 0.54
CA HIS A 46 -0.01 4.40 0.80
C HIS A 46 0.10 5.72 1.54
N ASP A 47 0.65 5.66 2.75
CA ASP A 47 0.97 6.81 3.57
C ASP A 47 2.48 6.90 3.76
N ALA A 48 3.05 8.09 3.62
CA ALA A 48 4.46 8.35 3.83
C ALA A 48 4.68 9.71 4.48
N GLU A 49 5.59 9.76 5.45
CA GLU A 49 6.01 10.98 6.12
C GLU A 49 7.53 11.06 6.13
N GLY A 50 8.07 12.12 5.54
CA GLY A 50 9.50 12.44 5.58
C GLY A 50 9.77 13.55 6.57
N GLN A 51 10.76 13.38 7.43
CA GLN A 51 11.24 14.41 8.35
C GLN A 51 12.74 14.62 8.17
N LEU A 52 13.16 15.89 8.18
CA LEU A 52 14.57 16.25 8.22
C LEU A 52 15.16 15.85 9.58
N LYS A 53 16.20 15.01 9.54
CA LYS A 53 17.01 14.66 10.69
C LYS A 53 18.40 15.26 10.52
N ALA A 54 18.90 15.87 11.59
CA ALA A 54 20.32 16.20 11.70
C ALA A 54 21.06 14.90 12.02
N LEU A 55 21.89 14.41 11.10
CA LEU A 55 22.72 13.24 11.35
C LEU A 55 24.06 13.61 11.96
N ASP A 56 24.67 14.72 11.52
CA ASP A 56 25.92 15.26 12.06
C ASP A 56 25.94 16.80 11.97
N LYS A 57 26.99 17.43 12.50
CA LYS A 57 27.17 18.90 12.49
C LYS A 57 27.12 19.53 11.09
N ASP A 58 27.45 18.77 10.04
CA ASP A 58 27.48 19.24 8.65
C ASP A 58 26.58 18.42 7.70
N HIS A 59 25.92 17.36 8.19
CA HIS A 59 25.08 16.48 7.38
C HIS A 59 23.64 16.48 7.89
N VAL A 60 22.75 16.94 7.02
CA VAL A 60 21.30 16.88 7.20
C VAL A 60 20.76 15.84 6.22
N GLY A 61 20.09 14.82 6.75
CA GLY A 61 19.48 13.77 5.97
C GLY A 61 17.97 13.75 6.16
N ILE A 62 17.26 13.01 5.30
CA ILE A 62 15.82 12.85 5.39
C ILE A 62 15.53 11.41 5.77
N ALA A 63 14.76 11.22 6.84
CA ALA A 63 14.21 9.93 7.21
C ALA A 63 12.73 9.89 6.81
N VAL A 64 12.38 8.93 5.95
CA VAL A 64 11.02 8.68 5.50
C VAL A 64 10.49 7.44 6.21
N HIS A 65 9.38 7.61 6.89
CA HIS A 65 8.60 6.54 7.51
C HIS A 65 7.29 6.42 6.75
N GLY A 66 6.95 5.23 6.28
CA GLY A 66 5.70 5.03 5.56
C GLY A 66 5.12 3.64 5.73
N SER A 67 3.89 3.50 5.28
CA SER A 67 3.16 2.25 5.21
C SER A 67 2.42 2.16 3.89
N TYR A 68 2.46 1.01 3.23
CA TYR A 68 1.60 0.73 2.09
C TYR A 68 0.78 -0.52 2.34
N GLN A 69 -0.46 -0.48 1.88
CA GLN A 69 -1.44 -1.53 1.93
C GLN A 69 -1.81 -1.95 0.51
N PHE A 70 -1.95 -3.24 0.29
CA PHE A 70 -2.46 -3.80 -0.97
C PHE A 70 -3.33 -5.02 -0.68
N VAL A 71 -4.24 -5.33 -1.60
CA VAL A 71 -5.10 -6.52 -1.54
C VAL A 71 -4.59 -7.53 -2.58
N ASP A 72 -4.32 -8.76 -2.16
CA ASP A 72 -3.92 -9.82 -3.12
C ASP A 72 -5.15 -10.39 -3.86
N LYS A 73 -4.91 -11.19 -4.90
CA LYS A 73 -5.94 -11.82 -5.74
C LYS A 73 -6.95 -12.66 -4.94
N ASP A 74 -6.51 -13.17 -3.80
CA ASP A 74 -7.30 -13.98 -2.89
C ASP A 74 -8.14 -13.15 -1.88
N GLY A 75 -8.10 -11.81 -1.96
CA GLY A 75 -8.86 -10.91 -1.09
C GLY A 75 -8.21 -10.62 0.27
N HIS A 76 -7.00 -11.13 0.51
CA HIS A 76 -6.22 -10.84 1.72
C HIS A 76 -5.56 -9.47 1.59
N ALA A 77 -5.81 -8.58 2.55
CA ALA A 77 -5.14 -7.29 2.61
C ALA A 77 -3.84 -7.41 3.41
N TYR A 78 -2.75 -6.88 2.86
CA TYR A 78 -1.45 -6.84 3.51
C TYR A 78 -1.04 -5.40 3.71
N VAL A 79 -0.34 -5.13 4.80
CA VAL A 79 0.28 -3.84 5.01
C VAL A 79 1.73 -4.03 5.41
N VAL A 80 2.57 -3.16 4.87
CA VAL A 80 3.99 -3.15 5.14
C VAL A 80 4.39 -1.79 5.65
N ASN A 81 5.06 -1.79 6.80
CA ASN A 81 5.72 -0.61 7.34
C ASN A 81 7.17 -0.59 6.86
N TYR A 82 7.66 0.58 6.45
CA TYR A 82 9.03 0.74 6.00
C TYR A 82 9.66 2.04 6.51
N VAL A 83 10.98 2.03 6.52
CA VAL A 83 11.81 3.21 6.80
C VAL A 83 12.89 3.32 5.74
N ALA A 84 12.99 4.51 5.16
CA ALA A 84 14.07 4.89 4.27
C ALA A 84 14.85 6.05 4.90
N ASP A 85 16.13 5.84 5.15
CA ASP A 85 17.05 6.84 5.66
C ASP A 85 18.38 6.75 4.88
N GLU A 86 19.44 7.36 5.39
CA GLU A 86 20.77 7.33 4.75
C GLU A 86 21.33 5.91 4.54
N ASN A 87 20.86 4.94 5.33
CA ASN A 87 21.24 3.53 5.19
C ASN A 87 20.36 2.78 4.17
N GLY A 88 19.52 3.51 3.41
CA GLY A 88 18.64 3.00 2.38
C GLY A 88 17.27 2.52 2.89
N TYR A 89 16.50 1.91 1.99
CA TYR A 89 15.15 1.41 2.27
C TYR A 89 15.17 0.09 3.04
N ARG A 90 14.39 0.01 4.13
CA ARG A 90 14.22 -1.19 4.94
C ARG A 90 12.74 -1.39 5.31
N ALA A 91 12.16 -2.52 4.90
CA ALA A 91 10.87 -2.95 5.41
C ALA A 91 11.02 -3.45 6.86
N GLN A 92 10.16 -2.97 7.75
CA GLN A 92 10.18 -3.31 9.18
C GLN A 92 9.25 -4.49 9.46
N ASP A 93 7.99 -4.33 9.07
CA ASP A 93 6.92 -5.26 9.41
C ASP A 93 6.03 -5.52 8.21
N LEU A 94 5.52 -6.75 8.09
CA LEU A 94 4.49 -7.15 7.14
C LEU A 94 3.39 -7.89 7.92
N TYR A 95 2.19 -7.30 7.93
CA TYR A 95 1.01 -7.88 8.55
C TYR A 95 -0.06 -8.18 7.51
N GLU A 96 -0.78 -9.27 7.74
CA GLU A 96 -2.02 -9.57 7.03
C GLU A 96 -3.19 -9.05 7.86
N ILE A 97 -4.07 -8.30 7.21
CA ILE A 97 -5.35 -7.87 7.76
C ILE A 97 -6.37 -8.97 7.45
N CYS A 98 -6.71 -9.75 8.47
CA CYS A 98 -7.89 -10.61 8.43
C CYS A 98 -9.15 -9.74 8.56
N GLY A 99 -10.17 -9.99 7.73
CA GLY A 99 -11.34 -9.13 7.54
C GLY A 99 -12.10 -8.67 8.80
N ILE A 100 -12.92 -7.64 8.61
CA ILE A 100 -13.73 -6.96 9.63
C ILE A 100 -14.77 -7.93 10.21
N ILE A 101 -14.79 -8.12 11.54
CA ILE A 101 -15.96 -8.67 12.21
C ILE A 101 -16.97 -7.52 12.32
N GLU A 102 -17.94 -7.46 11.41
CA GLU A 102 -19.11 -6.59 11.58
C GLU A 102 -20.09 -7.25 12.56
N ASP A 103 -19.68 -7.43 13.82
CA ASP A 103 -20.63 -7.67 14.90
C ASP A 103 -20.81 -6.36 15.68
N GLU A 104 -21.96 -5.75 15.44
CA GLU A 104 -22.71 -4.89 16.34
C GLU A 104 -22.01 -3.59 16.81
N MET A 105 -22.21 -2.55 16.00
CA MET A 105 -22.07 -1.15 16.39
C MET A 105 -23.08 -0.82 17.51
N ASP A 106 -22.69 -0.99 18.77
CA ASP A 106 -23.31 -0.22 19.86
C ASP A 106 -22.60 1.15 20.02
N SER A 107 -23.45 2.16 20.05
CA SER A 107 -23.28 3.56 19.66
C SER A 107 -22.35 4.43 20.51
N LYS A 108 -21.42 3.86 21.29
CA LYS A 108 -20.51 4.64 22.15
C LYS A 108 -19.18 3.94 22.37
N LEU A 109 -18.34 3.82 21.34
CA LEU A 109 -16.90 3.82 21.55
C LEU A 109 -16.20 4.19 20.24
N VAL A 110 -15.37 5.22 20.35
CA VAL A 110 -14.36 5.68 19.40
C VAL A 110 -13.85 4.55 18.49
N LEU A 111 -13.87 4.82 17.18
CA LEU A 111 -13.26 4.07 16.08
C LEU A 111 -11.88 3.50 16.43
N LYS A 112 -11.84 2.41 17.18
CA LYS A 112 -10.71 1.49 17.19
C LYS A 112 -11.08 0.37 16.24
N GLN A 113 -10.81 0.63 14.98
CA GLN A 113 -10.68 -0.38 13.94
C GLN A 113 -9.62 -1.39 14.41
N THR A 114 -10.05 -2.36 15.19
CA THR A 114 -9.18 -3.30 15.89
C THR A 114 -8.92 -4.44 14.92
N TYR A 115 -8.02 -4.21 13.98
CA TYR A 115 -7.53 -5.23 13.08
C TYR A 115 -6.74 -6.26 13.89
N LEU A 116 -7.08 -7.55 13.79
CA LEU A 116 -6.23 -8.60 14.32
C LEU A 116 -5.01 -8.74 13.40
N LEU A 117 -3.92 -8.09 13.78
CA LEU A 117 -2.63 -8.14 13.08
C LEU A 117 -2.06 -9.55 13.23
N ARG A 118 -2.15 -10.35 12.17
CA ARG A 118 -1.45 -11.65 12.12
C ARG A 118 -0.06 -11.40 11.53
N PRO A 119 1.04 -11.77 12.22
CA PRO A 119 2.35 -11.75 11.61
C PRO A 119 2.32 -12.70 10.41
N SER A 120 2.62 -12.18 9.23
CA SER A 120 2.69 -13.02 8.03
C SER A 120 3.80 -14.08 8.22
N PRO A 121 3.59 -15.34 7.82
CA PRO A 121 4.60 -16.39 7.97
C PRO A 121 5.83 -16.16 7.07
N THR A 122 5.71 -15.25 6.11
CA THR A 122 6.70 -15.04 5.06
C THR A 122 7.65 -13.92 5.48
N ARG A 123 8.85 -14.31 5.93
CA ARG A 123 9.99 -13.39 6.04
C ARG A 123 10.45 -13.03 4.62
N VAL A 124 9.68 -12.19 3.93
CA VAL A 124 9.95 -11.76 2.55
C VAL A 124 11.26 -10.97 2.59
N LYS A 125 12.33 -11.55 2.01
CA LYS A 125 13.57 -10.81 1.80
C LYS A 125 13.24 -9.66 0.84
N SER A 126 13.76 -8.48 1.11
CA SER A 126 13.56 -7.24 0.35
C SER A 126 13.72 -7.36 -1.18
N ARG A 127 14.42 -8.39 -1.67
CA ARG A 127 14.59 -8.68 -3.11
C ARG A 127 13.33 -9.23 -3.79
N ASP A 128 12.48 -9.96 -3.07
CA ASP A 128 11.28 -10.58 -3.66
C ASP A 128 10.12 -9.57 -3.76
N PHE A 129 10.21 -8.45 -3.05
CA PHE A 129 9.20 -7.39 -3.08
C PHE A 129 9.23 -6.55 -4.36
N MET A 130 10.42 -6.30 -4.93
CA MET A 130 10.57 -5.55 -6.20
C MET A 130 10.08 -6.33 -7.43
N ALA A 131 10.15 -7.66 -7.42
CA ALA A 131 9.70 -8.46 -8.56
C ALA A 131 8.18 -8.44 -8.76
N LYS A 132 7.38 -8.20 -7.70
CA LYS A 132 5.92 -8.13 -7.82
C LYS A 132 5.43 -6.79 -8.40
N TYR A 133 6.30 -5.78 -8.51
CA TYR A 133 5.99 -4.47 -9.09
C TYR A 133 6.26 -4.41 -10.61
N ASP A 134 7.24 -5.16 -11.13
CA ASP A 134 7.54 -5.22 -12.57
C ASP A 134 6.47 -6.00 -13.38
N ASP A 135 5.66 -6.83 -12.73
CA ASP A 135 4.57 -7.58 -13.38
C ASP A 135 3.27 -6.76 -13.55
N LEU A 136 3.28 -5.46 -13.22
CA LEU A 136 2.10 -4.57 -13.23
C LEU A 136 2.06 -3.56 -14.39
N GLU A 137 2.97 -3.62 -15.37
CA GLU A 137 2.84 -2.88 -16.65
C GLU A 137 2.15 -3.71 -17.76
#